data_AF-A0A927VXL3-F1
#
_entry.id   AF-A0A927VXL3-F1
#
_cell.length_a   1.000
_cell.length_b   1.000
_cell.length_c   1.000
_cell.angle_alpha   90.00
_cell.angle_beta   90.00
_cell.angle_gamma   90.00
#
_symmetry.space_group_name_H-M   'P 1'
#
loop_
_entity.id
_entity.type
_entity.pdbx_description
1 polymer ?
#
loop_
_entity_poly.entity_id
_entity_poly.type
_entity_poly.pdbx_seq_one_letter_code
_entity_poly.pdbx_strand_id
1 'polypeptide(L)'
;MEFNPDIIETNRARLSGEVVSGPYYSHRTYGETFYELILGVRRSSGYIDEIRVQISERLMKGLELGPGMLIDVSGQVRTYNEDAGGRSRLNIVIFVRELEIPEYTEMFTHENEIFLSGHICKPTIRRKSPLGREICDIMLAVNRMYNKSDYIPCIAWGRNAAYTGTLPVGEELTLSGRIQSREYRKRDEDGNIEMRVAYEVSVVKIED
;
A
#
# COMPACT_ATOMS: atom_id res chain seq x y z
N MET A 1 0.39 -15.26 -24.24
CA MET A 1 0.77 -13.87 -23.97
C MET A 1 2.25 -13.91 -23.64
N GLU A 2 3.07 -13.49 -24.58
CA GLU A 2 4.54 -13.55 -24.43
C GLU A 2 4.98 -12.60 -23.33
N PHE A 3 5.86 -13.09 -22.45
CA PHE A 3 6.56 -12.29 -21.46
C PHE A 3 7.40 -11.25 -22.22
N ASN A 4 7.10 -9.96 -22.05
CA ASN A 4 7.97 -8.91 -22.57
C ASN A 4 9.07 -8.66 -21.53
N PRO A 5 10.34 -9.00 -21.81
CA PRO A 5 11.46 -8.83 -20.88
C PRO A 5 11.80 -7.37 -20.57
N ASP A 6 11.25 -6.40 -21.33
CA ASP A 6 11.49 -4.96 -21.12
C ASP A 6 10.51 -4.30 -20.12
N ILE A 7 9.64 -5.07 -19.46
CA ILE A 7 8.80 -4.51 -18.39
C ILE A 7 9.67 -4.39 -17.13
N ILE A 8 10.30 -3.23 -16.96
CA ILE A 8 10.86 -2.82 -15.66
C ILE A 8 9.73 -2.92 -14.64
N GLU A 9 9.94 -3.67 -13.56
CA GLU A 9 8.95 -3.84 -12.51
C GLU A 9 8.77 -2.51 -11.76
N THR A 10 7.70 -1.77 -12.09
CA THR A 10 7.43 -0.44 -11.54
C THR A 10 6.64 -0.45 -10.23
N ASN A 11 6.21 -1.62 -9.76
CA ASN A 11 5.39 -1.78 -8.56
C ASN A 11 5.66 -3.13 -7.92
N ARG A 12 6.28 -3.11 -6.74
CA ARG A 12 6.59 -4.29 -5.94
C ARG A 12 6.29 -4.02 -4.47
N ALA A 13 5.68 -5.01 -3.82
CA ALA A 13 5.46 -5.05 -2.39
C ALA A 13 5.98 -6.38 -1.83
N ARG A 14 6.74 -6.34 -0.75
CA ARG A 14 7.16 -7.50 0.05
C ARG A 14 6.79 -7.24 1.50
N LEU A 15 5.89 -8.07 2.03
CA LEU A 15 5.44 -7.96 3.40
C LEU A 15 5.61 -9.30 4.11
N SER A 16 6.17 -9.24 5.32
CA SER A 16 6.21 -10.36 6.26
C SER A 16 5.53 -9.91 7.54
N GLY A 17 4.42 -10.55 7.88
CA GLY A 17 3.62 -10.14 9.03
C GLY A 17 2.79 -11.25 9.65
N GLU A 18 2.04 -10.86 10.67
CA GLU A 18 1.08 -11.72 11.37
C GLU A 18 -0.33 -11.38 10.90
N VAL A 19 -1.14 -12.39 10.54
CA VAL A 19 -2.55 -12.18 10.20
C VAL A 19 -3.27 -11.67 11.44
N VAL A 20 -3.84 -10.46 11.37
CA VAL A 20 -4.60 -9.83 12.46
C VAL A 20 -6.08 -10.18 12.35
N SER A 21 -6.61 -10.10 11.13
CA SER A 21 -7.97 -10.51 10.78
C SER A 21 -7.89 -11.54 9.67
N GLY A 22 -8.55 -12.68 9.85
CA GLY A 22 -8.64 -13.72 8.83
C GLY A 22 -9.30 -13.24 7.52
N PRO A 23 -9.17 -14.02 6.44
CA PRO A 23 -9.70 -13.69 5.13
C PRO A 23 -11.23 -13.62 5.16
N TYR A 24 -11.78 -12.54 4.64
CA TYR A 24 -13.21 -12.41 4.33
C TYR A 24 -13.41 -12.29 2.82
N TYR A 25 -14.55 -12.76 2.34
CA TYR A 25 -14.91 -12.64 0.93
C TYR A 25 -14.95 -11.17 0.52
N SER A 26 -14.17 -10.80 -0.51
CA SER A 26 -14.17 -9.44 -1.07
C SER A 26 -15.09 -9.39 -2.30
N HIS A 27 -14.73 -10.10 -3.37
CA HIS A 27 -15.49 -10.09 -4.61
C HIS A 27 -15.12 -11.29 -5.50
N ARG A 28 -15.87 -11.48 -6.60
CA ARG A 28 -15.58 -12.48 -7.63
C ARG A 28 -15.57 -11.84 -9.01
N THR A 29 -14.49 -12.04 -9.77
CA THR A 29 -14.30 -11.47 -11.11
C THR A 29 -13.67 -12.52 -12.02
N TYR A 30 -14.15 -12.64 -13.26
CA TYR A 30 -13.66 -13.62 -14.25
C TYR A 30 -13.58 -15.07 -13.73
N GLY A 31 -14.52 -15.46 -12.86
CA GLY A 31 -14.59 -16.79 -12.27
C GLY A 31 -13.68 -17.01 -11.06
N GLU A 32 -12.80 -16.06 -10.73
CA GLU A 32 -11.86 -16.10 -9.61
C GLU A 32 -12.41 -15.34 -8.40
N THR A 33 -12.34 -15.97 -7.23
CA THR A 33 -12.74 -15.38 -5.95
C THR A 33 -11.55 -14.72 -5.28
N PHE A 34 -11.76 -13.53 -4.73
CA PHE A 34 -10.75 -12.79 -3.97
C PHE A 34 -11.20 -12.63 -2.53
N TYR A 35 -10.26 -12.82 -1.61
CA TYR A 35 -10.41 -12.61 -0.19
C TYR A 35 -9.54 -11.44 0.26
N GLU A 36 -10.00 -10.72 1.28
CA GLU A 36 -9.21 -9.68 1.94
C GLU A 36 -8.93 -10.04 3.39
N LEU A 37 -7.72 -9.74 3.85
CA LEU A 37 -7.29 -9.92 5.24
C LEU A 37 -6.51 -8.69 5.72
N ILE A 38 -6.32 -8.58 7.03
CA ILE A 38 -5.44 -7.57 7.63
C ILE A 38 -4.14 -8.25 8.07
N LEU A 39 -3.02 -7.79 7.53
CA LEU A 39 -1.68 -8.21 7.88
C LEU A 39 -1.03 -7.17 8.79
N GLY A 40 -0.70 -7.56 10.01
CA GLY A 40 0.02 -6.76 10.98
C GLY A 40 1.52 -6.87 10.76
N VAL A 41 2.17 -5.76 10.42
CA VAL A 41 3.62 -5.71 10.26
C VAL A 41 4.24 -4.82 11.32
N ARG A 42 5.03 -5.43 12.22
CA ARG A 42 5.63 -4.73 13.35
C ARG A 42 6.89 -3.98 12.93
N ARG A 43 6.94 -2.69 13.27
CA ARG A 43 8.13 -1.85 13.13
C ARG A 43 9.10 -2.06 14.30
N SER A 44 10.36 -1.70 14.11
CA SER A 44 11.36 -1.62 15.18
C SER A 44 10.95 -0.68 16.33
N SER A 45 10.09 0.31 16.07
CA SER A 45 9.52 1.19 17.10
C SER A 45 8.42 0.54 17.95
N GLY A 46 8.03 -0.70 17.65
CA GLY A 46 6.90 -1.39 18.29
C GLY A 46 5.52 -1.05 17.71
N TYR A 47 5.42 -0.06 16.82
CA TYR A 47 4.18 0.26 16.10
C TYR A 47 3.87 -0.84 15.09
N ILE A 48 2.59 -1.17 14.91
CA ILE A 48 2.14 -2.20 13.97
C ILE A 48 1.40 -1.50 12.83
N ASP A 49 1.88 -1.67 11.60
CA ASP A 49 1.15 -1.30 10.41
C ASP A 49 0.09 -2.37 10.12
N GLU A 50 -1.19 -2.00 10.11
CA GLU A 50 -2.29 -2.91 9.79
C GLU A 50 -2.67 -2.78 8.31
N ILE A 51 -2.12 -3.65 7.48
CA ILE A 51 -2.14 -3.53 6.03
C ILE A 51 -3.25 -4.40 5.45
N ARG A 52 -4.06 -3.82 4.56
CA ARG A 52 -5.04 -4.59 3.78
C ARG A 52 -4.36 -5.37 2.69
N VAL A 53 -4.59 -6.68 2.67
CA VAL A 53 -4.03 -7.61 1.70
C VAL A 53 -5.17 -8.30 0.97
N GLN A 54 -5.10 -8.36 -0.35
CA GLN A 54 -6.09 -9.03 -1.21
C GLN A 54 -5.44 -10.24 -1.88
N ILE A 55 -6.02 -11.41 -1.67
CA ILE A 55 -5.48 -12.71 -2.07
C ILE A 55 -6.49 -13.43 -2.96
N SER A 56 -6.02 -13.97 -4.08
CA SER A 56 -6.81 -14.90 -4.89
C SER A 56 -6.99 -16.23 -4.15
N GLU A 57 -8.20 -16.78 -4.20
CA GLU A 57 -8.51 -18.14 -3.73
C GLU A 57 -7.52 -19.20 -4.27
N ARG A 58 -7.03 -19.01 -5.50
CA ARG A 58 -6.07 -19.93 -6.14
C ARG A 58 -4.71 -19.92 -5.46
N LEU A 59 -4.29 -18.78 -4.94
CA LEU A 59 -3.02 -18.64 -4.21
C LEU A 59 -3.11 -19.23 -2.80
N MET A 60 -4.30 -19.25 -2.20
CA MET A 60 -4.50 -19.87 -0.89
C MET A 60 -4.29 -21.38 -0.94
N LYS A 61 -4.52 -22.06 -2.08
CA LYS A 61 -4.26 -23.51 -2.26
C LYS A 61 -4.85 -24.41 -1.15
N GLY A 62 -5.97 -24.00 -0.56
CA GLY A 62 -6.60 -24.72 0.56
C GLY A 62 -6.00 -24.42 1.95
N LEU A 63 -5.06 -23.48 2.06
CA LEU A 63 -4.58 -22.95 3.34
C LEU A 63 -5.72 -22.19 4.05
N GLU A 64 -5.96 -22.57 5.30
CA GLU A 64 -6.85 -21.84 6.20
C GLU A 64 -6.07 -20.72 6.91
N LEU A 65 -5.94 -19.57 6.23
CA LEU A 65 -5.31 -18.40 6.84
C LEU A 65 -6.17 -17.90 8.01
N GLY A 66 -5.57 -17.75 9.19
CA GLY A 66 -6.28 -17.32 10.40
C GLY A 66 -5.46 -16.37 11.26
N PRO A 67 -6.10 -15.64 12.21
CA PRO A 67 -5.39 -14.75 13.13
C PRO A 67 -4.23 -15.45 13.84
N GLY A 68 -3.10 -14.76 13.96
CA GLY A 68 -1.87 -15.27 14.57
C GLY A 68 -0.93 -16.03 13.61
N MET A 69 -1.36 -16.34 12.38
CA MET A 69 -0.47 -16.94 11.39
C MET A 69 0.56 -15.95 10.88
N LEU A 70 1.82 -16.36 10.85
CA LEU A 70 2.88 -15.66 10.14
C LEU A 70 2.80 -16.01 8.65
N ILE A 71 2.84 -14.99 7.79
CA ILE A 71 2.84 -15.15 6.33
C ILE A 71 3.84 -14.20 5.68
N ASP A 72 4.43 -14.66 4.59
CA ASP A 72 5.21 -13.85 3.66
C ASP A 72 4.40 -13.66 2.38
N VAL A 73 4.22 -12.41 1.97
CA VAL A 73 3.50 -12.07 0.74
C VAL A 73 4.34 -11.18 -0.16
N SER A 74 4.42 -11.55 -1.43
CA SER A 74 4.96 -10.70 -2.48
C SER A 74 3.84 -10.33 -3.47
N GLY A 75 3.83 -9.08 -3.90
CA GLY A 75 2.71 -8.55 -4.66
C GLY A 75 2.92 -7.13 -5.12
N GLN A 76 1.82 -6.40 -5.27
CA GLN A 76 1.82 -5.04 -5.82
C GLN A 76 0.82 -4.18 -5.06
N VAL A 77 1.13 -2.90 -4.89
CA VAL A 77 0.18 -1.92 -4.38
C VAL A 77 -0.89 -1.69 -5.43
N ARG A 78 -2.16 -1.95 -5.10
CA ARG A 78 -3.30 -1.72 -5.99
C ARG A 78 -4.27 -0.74 -5.38
N THR A 79 -4.85 0.07 -6.24
CA THR A 79 -5.83 1.09 -5.88
C THR A 79 -7.11 0.90 -6.68
N TYR A 80 -8.24 1.12 -6.02
CA TYR A 80 -9.55 1.12 -6.67
C TYR A 80 -10.48 2.08 -5.96
N ASN A 81 -11.39 2.67 -6.71
CA ASN A 81 -12.45 3.49 -6.15
C ASN A 81 -13.65 2.62 -5.81
N GLU A 82 -14.21 2.85 -4.65
CA GLU A 82 -15.47 2.26 -4.20
C GLU A 82 -16.49 3.38 -4.00
N ASP A 83 -17.72 3.13 -4.45
CA ASP A 83 -18.84 4.03 -4.16
C ASP A 83 -19.31 3.80 -2.73
N ALA A 84 -19.04 4.78 -1.87
CA ALA A 84 -19.44 4.78 -0.48
C ALA A 84 -20.50 5.88 -0.26
N GLY A 85 -21.75 5.58 -0.64
CA GLY A 85 -22.89 6.47 -0.41
C GLY A 85 -22.84 7.76 -1.23
N GLY A 86 -22.46 7.67 -2.51
CA GLY A 86 -22.37 8.82 -3.41
C GLY A 86 -21.05 9.60 -3.31
N ARG A 87 -20.10 9.10 -2.52
CA ARG A 87 -18.72 9.63 -2.44
C ARG A 87 -17.74 8.53 -2.83
N SER A 88 -16.85 8.82 -3.78
CA SER A 88 -15.78 7.89 -4.18
C SER A 88 -14.73 7.80 -3.08
N ARG A 89 -14.50 6.59 -2.55
CA ARG A 89 -13.42 6.28 -1.62
C ARG A 89 -12.30 5.54 -2.36
N LEU A 90 -11.10 6.09 -2.33
CA LEU A 90 -9.91 5.39 -2.83
C LEU A 90 -9.49 4.33 -1.80
N ASN A 91 -9.60 3.07 -2.18
CA ASN A 91 -9.06 1.94 -1.43
C ASN A 91 -7.66 1.63 -1.94
N ILE A 92 -6.80 1.19 -1.02
CA ILE A 92 -5.44 0.75 -1.30
C ILE A 92 -5.27 -0.61 -0.62
N VAL A 93 -4.77 -1.57 -1.38
CA VAL A 93 -4.53 -2.94 -0.92
C VAL A 93 -3.19 -3.43 -1.48
N ILE A 94 -2.59 -4.40 -0.81
CA ILE A 94 -1.54 -5.21 -1.43
C ILE A 94 -2.21 -6.37 -2.14
N PHE A 95 -2.15 -6.35 -3.48
CA PHE A 95 -2.61 -7.47 -4.30
C PHE A 95 -1.51 -8.52 -4.37
N VAL A 96 -1.80 -9.69 -3.78
CA VAL A 96 -0.82 -10.76 -3.62
C VAL A 96 -0.66 -11.53 -4.92
N ARG A 97 0.61 -11.75 -5.28
CA ARG A 97 1.01 -12.59 -6.41
C ARG A 97 1.63 -13.90 -5.92
N GLU A 98 2.31 -13.86 -4.77
CA GLU A 98 2.97 -15.00 -4.14
C GLU A 98 2.69 -14.95 -2.63
N LEU A 99 2.38 -16.11 -2.06
CA LEU A 99 2.07 -16.31 -0.64
C LEU A 99 2.87 -17.51 -0.17
N GLU A 100 3.63 -17.33 0.90
CA GLU A 100 4.44 -18.37 1.54
C GLU A 100 4.16 -18.40 3.04
N ILE A 101 4.27 -19.61 3.61
CA ILE A 101 4.20 -19.82 5.05
C ILE A 101 5.65 -20.03 5.52
N PRO A 102 6.19 -19.18 6.40
CA PRO A 102 7.54 -19.33 6.91
C PRO A 102 7.75 -20.71 7.57
N GLU A 103 8.77 -21.46 7.14
CA GLU A 103 9.08 -22.78 7.70
C GLU A 103 9.62 -22.69 9.14
N TYR A 104 10.40 -21.65 9.42
CA TYR A 104 11.11 -21.46 10.70
C TYR A 104 10.70 -20.14 11.36
N THR A 105 9.74 -20.21 12.27
CA THR A 105 9.21 -19.03 12.98
C THR A 105 10.25 -18.30 13.84
N GLU A 106 11.30 -19.00 14.27
CA GLU A 106 12.40 -18.44 15.08
C GLU A 106 13.32 -17.48 14.30
N MET A 107 13.36 -17.59 12.97
CA MET A 107 14.11 -16.69 12.10
C MET A 107 13.22 -15.63 11.44
N PHE A 108 11.93 -15.61 11.78
CA PHE A 108 10.96 -14.71 11.17
C PHE A 108 11.29 -13.26 11.49
N THR A 109 11.34 -12.43 10.46
CA THR A 109 11.50 -10.98 10.58
C THR A 109 10.33 -10.29 9.89
N HIS A 110 9.84 -9.22 10.52
CA HIS A 110 8.82 -8.40 9.91
C HIS A 110 9.42 -7.57 8.77
N GLU A 111 8.82 -7.65 7.59
CA GLU A 111 9.24 -6.92 6.39
C GLU A 111 8.08 -6.06 5.89
N ASN A 112 8.38 -4.82 5.51
CA ASN A 112 7.43 -3.91 4.87
C ASN A 112 8.18 -3.06 3.84
N GLU A 113 8.46 -3.67 2.69
CA GLU A 113 9.15 -3.01 1.58
C GLU A 113 8.19 -2.77 0.43
N ILE A 114 8.07 -1.51 0.03
CA ILE A 114 7.37 -1.08 -1.17
C ILE A 114 8.38 -0.41 -2.10
N PHE A 115 8.36 -0.78 -3.37
CA PHE A 115 9.08 -0.12 -4.45
C PHE A 115 8.07 0.35 -5.51
N LEU A 116 8.15 1.61 -5.90
CA LEU A 116 7.30 2.21 -6.92
C LEU A 116 8.13 3.06 -7.88
N SER A 117 7.82 2.97 -9.16
CA SER A 117 8.29 3.86 -10.20
C SER A 117 7.09 4.34 -11.00
N GLY A 118 6.93 5.66 -11.14
CA GLY A 118 5.75 6.24 -11.73
C GLY A 118 5.88 7.73 -11.94
N HIS A 119 4.76 8.41 -12.18
CA HIS A 119 4.76 9.84 -12.49
C HIS A 119 3.90 10.62 -11.49
N ILE A 120 4.35 11.81 -11.11
CA ILE A 120 3.58 12.72 -10.27
C ILE A 120 2.34 13.18 -11.05
N CYS A 121 1.14 12.84 -10.59
CA CYS A 121 -0.09 13.13 -11.34
C CYS A 121 -0.91 14.31 -10.79
N LYS A 122 -0.50 14.88 -9.65
CA LYS A 122 -1.09 16.07 -9.02
C LYS A 122 0.02 16.93 -8.41
N PRO A 123 -0.15 18.26 -8.30
CA PRO A 123 0.81 19.10 -7.61
C PRO A 123 1.12 18.55 -6.22
N THR A 124 2.41 18.45 -5.88
CA THR A 124 2.84 17.97 -4.57
C THR A 124 2.49 18.99 -3.49
N ILE A 125 2.15 18.51 -2.29
CA ILE A 125 1.70 19.38 -1.19
C ILE A 125 2.75 19.36 -0.08
N ARG A 126 3.64 20.36 -0.09
CA ARG A 126 4.63 20.54 0.97
C ARG A 126 4.01 21.26 2.17
N ARG A 127 4.22 20.72 3.37
CA ARG A 127 3.74 21.30 4.64
C ARG A 127 4.63 20.89 5.81
N LYS A 128 4.32 21.39 7.01
CA LYS A 128 4.94 20.95 8.26
C LYS A 128 3.94 20.12 9.08
N SER A 129 4.40 19.03 9.68
CA SER A 129 3.62 18.29 10.67
C SER A 129 3.46 19.12 11.96
N PRO A 130 2.54 18.75 12.87
CA PRO A 130 2.41 19.42 14.17
C PRO A 130 3.71 19.44 14.99
N LEU A 131 4.61 18.48 14.77
CA LEU A 131 5.93 18.40 15.40
C LEU A 131 7.02 19.14 14.61
N GLY A 132 6.65 19.97 13.63
CA GLY A 132 7.56 20.81 12.86
C GLY A 132 8.37 20.08 11.78
N ARG A 133 8.11 18.79 11.52
CA ARG A 133 8.82 18.02 10.49
C ARG A 133 8.30 18.40 9.11
N GLU A 134 9.20 18.62 8.16
CA GLU A 134 8.83 18.83 6.77
C GLU A 134 8.29 17.55 6.15
N ILE A 135 7.16 17.67 5.47
CA ILE A 135 6.50 16.58 4.77
C ILE A 135 5.99 17.05 3.42
N CYS A 136 5.87 16.11 2.48
CA CYS A 136 5.33 16.36 1.16
C CYS A 136 4.38 15.23 0.80
N ASP A 137 3.11 15.57 0.56
CA ASP A 137 2.13 14.61 0.05
C ASP A 137 2.25 14.52 -1.47
N ILE A 138 2.33 13.30 -1.99
CA ILE A 138 2.58 12.98 -3.40
C ILE A 138 1.47 12.04 -3.87
N MET A 139 0.94 12.27 -5.07
CA MET A 139 0.07 11.29 -5.74
C MET A 139 0.83 10.71 -6.93
N LEU A 140 1.30 9.47 -6.80
CA LEU A 140 2.10 8.80 -7.81
C LEU A 140 1.20 7.93 -8.69
N ALA A 141 1.18 8.19 -9.99
CA ALA A 141 0.54 7.33 -10.98
C ALA A 141 1.52 6.24 -11.43
N VAL A 142 1.22 5.00 -11.07
CA VAL A 142 2.04 3.83 -11.41
C VAL A 142 1.29 3.01 -12.44
N ASN A 143 1.85 2.93 -13.64
CA ASN A 143 1.20 2.29 -14.77
C ASN A 143 1.12 0.77 -14.57
N ARG A 144 -0.01 0.19 -14.99
CA ARG A 144 -0.24 -1.24 -15.01
C ARG A 144 -0.69 -1.69 -16.40
N MET A 145 -0.69 -3.00 -16.63
CA MET A 145 -1.18 -3.58 -17.88
C MET A 145 -2.59 -3.08 -18.23
N TYR A 146 -2.88 -3.10 -19.53
CA TYR A 146 -4.16 -2.68 -20.10
C TYR A 146 -4.47 -1.18 -19.96
N ASN A 147 -3.45 -0.31 -20.09
CA ASN A 147 -3.59 1.16 -20.07
C ASN A 147 -4.35 1.69 -18.86
N LYS A 148 -4.13 1.07 -17.71
CA LYS A 148 -4.65 1.53 -16.42
C LYS A 148 -3.47 1.99 -15.57
N SER A 149 -3.75 2.77 -14.53
CA SER A 149 -2.75 3.18 -13.55
C SER A 149 -3.33 3.06 -12.16
N ASP A 150 -2.48 2.74 -11.20
CA ASP A 150 -2.77 2.89 -9.78
C ASP A 150 -2.32 4.27 -9.33
N TYR A 151 -3.19 4.98 -8.60
CA TYR A 151 -2.92 6.32 -8.09
C TYR A 151 -2.61 6.21 -6.61
N ILE A 152 -1.33 6.08 -6.29
CA ILE A 152 -0.86 5.69 -4.96
C ILE A 152 -0.47 6.97 -4.20
N PRO A 153 -1.14 7.28 -3.07
CA PRO A 153 -0.70 8.31 -2.16
C PRO A 153 0.63 7.91 -1.51
N CYS A 154 1.60 8.79 -1.61
CA CYS A 154 2.89 8.67 -0.95
C CYS A 154 3.14 9.88 -0.06
N ILE A 155 3.87 9.71 1.04
CA ILE A 155 4.30 10.80 1.92
C ILE A 155 5.81 10.77 2.07
N ALA A 156 6.46 11.86 1.66
CA ALA A 156 7.89 12.07 1.85
C ALA A 156 8.16 12.90 3.11
N TRP A 157 9.34 12.70 3.71
CA TRP A 157 9.74 13.32 4.97
C TRP A 157 11.12 14.00 4.83
N GLY A 158 11.32 15.10 5.56
CA GLY A 158 12.62 15.76 5.67
C GLY A 158 13.22 16.14 4.31
N ARG A 159 14.43 15.65 4.02
CA ARG A 159 15.12 15.94 2.74
C ARG A 159 14.33 15.45 1.53
N ASN A 160 13.72 14.27 1.60
CA ASN A 160 12.86 13.75 0.54
C ASN A 160 11.64 14.66 0.33
N ALA A 161 11.09 15.25 1.40
CA ALA A 161 9.99 16.20 1.29
C ALA A 161 10.41 17.53 0.65
N ALA A 162 11.62 18.01 0.97
CA ALA A 162 12.17 19.21 0.37
C ALA A 162 12.40 19.03 -1.14
N TYR A 163 12.98 17.89 -1.55
CA TYR A 163 13.21 17.54 -2.96
C TYR A 163 11.89 17.34 -3.72
N THR A 164 11.01 16.46 -3.26
CA THR A 164 9.73 16.18 -3.97
C THR A 164 8.79 17.38 -4.02
N GLY A 165 8.91 18.31 -3.06
CA GLY A 165 8.17 19.56 -3.06
C GLY A 165 8.55 20.52 -4.19
N THR A 166 9.65 20.28 -4.90
CA THR A 166 10.06 21.08 -6.06
C THR A 166 9.71 20.44 -7.40
N LEU A 167 9.28 19.17 -7.41
CA LEU A 167 9.03 18.44 -8.64
C LEU A 167 7.67 18.80 -9.26
N PRO A 168 7.60 18.99 -10.59
CA PRO A 168 6.37 19.32 -11.28
C PRO A 168 5.46 18.10 -11.47
N VAL A 169 4.20 18.36 -11.85
CA VAL A 169 3.31 17.31 -12.36
C VAL A 169 3.91 16.76 -13.66
N GLY A 170 3.88 15.44 -13.81
CA GLY A 170 4.45 14.71 -14.94
C GLY A 170 5.88 14.23 -14.70
N GLU A 171 6.54 14.66 -13.63
CA GLU A 171 7.89 14.18 -13.29
C GLU A 171 7.87 12.69 -12.97
N GLU A 172 8.83 11.94 -13.53
CA GLU A 172 9.08 10.54 -13.17
C GLU A 172 9.74 10.48 -11.79
N LEU A 173 9.25 9.58 -10.94
CA LEU A 173 9.75 9.41 -9.59
C LEU A 173 9.82 7.93 -9.26
N THR A 174 11.03 7.48 -8.93
CA THR A 174 11.28 6.14 -8.38
C THR A 174 11.56 6.25 -6.89
N LEU A 175 10.84 5.46 -6.10
CA LEU A 175 10.91 5.52 -4.65
C LEU A 175 10.80 4.14 -4.02
N SER A 176 11.38 4.02 -2.83
CA SER A 176 11.12 2.91 -1.92
C SER A 176 10.70 3.40 -0.55
N GLY A 177 9.91 2.57 0.12
CA GLY A 177 9.31 2.93 1.39
C GLY A 177 8.56 1.77 2.00
N ARG A 178 7.57 2.10 2.82
CA ARG A 178 6.70 1.14 3.49
C ARG A 178 5.25 1.58 3.37
N ILE A 179 4.32 0.65 3.23
CA ILE A 179 2.89 0.99 3.32
C ILE A 179 2.51 1.16 4.79
N GLN A 180 1.72 2.17 5.10
CA GLN A 180 1.26 2.44 6.47
C GLN A 180 -0.24 2.73 6.51
N SER A 181 -0.85 2.37 7.62
CA SER A 181 -2.20 2.80 8.02
C SER A 181 -2.08 3.97 8.98
N ARG A 182 -2.82 5.06 8.75
CA ARG A 182 -2.90 6.19 9.67
C ARG A 182 -4.34 6.50 10.04
N GLU A 183 -4.60 6.58 11.33
CA GLU A 183 -5.86 7.10 11.82
C GLU A 183 -5.91 8.62 11.70
N TYR A 184 -7.06 9.14 11.28
CA TYR A 184 -7.34 10.56 11.28
C TYR A 184 -8.79 10.81 11.69
N ARG A 185 -8.99 11.96 12.32
CA ARG A 185 -10.32 12.48 12.67
C ARG A 185 -10.85 13.27 11.49
N LYS A 186 -11.95 12.81 10.91
CA LYS A 186 -12.72 13.59 9.95
C LYS A 186 -13.88 14.25 10.69
N ARG A 187 -13.97 15.57 10.59
CA ARG A 187 -15.16 16.30 11.00
C ARG A 187 -16.14 16.33 9.82
N ASP A 188 -17.38 15.90 10.03
CA ASP A 188 -18.44 16.03 9.04
C ASP A 188 -19.02 17.46 9.03
N GLU A 189 -19.98 17.71 8.14
CA GLU A 189 -20.62 19.03 7.96
C GLU A 189 -21.44 19.45 9.20
N ASP A 190 -21.90 18.47 9.99
CA ASP A 190 -22.68 18.67 11.22
C ASP A 190 -21.79 18.81 12.48
N GLY A 191 -20.46 18.69 12.32
CA GLY A 191 -19.48 18.83 13.40
C GLY A 191 -19.15 17.54 14.15
N ASN A 192 -19.73 16.40 13.77
CA ASN A 192 -19.40 15.10 14.36
C ASN A 192 -18.00 14.67 13.93
N ILE A 193 -17.31 13.96 14.82
CA ILE A 193 -15.96 13.46 14.57
C ILE A 193 -16.04 11.96 14.30
N GLU A 194 -15.67 11.56 13.09
CA GLU A 194 -15.52 10.17 12.68
C GLU A 194 -14.03 9.81 12.63
N MET A 195 -13.67 8.68 13.24
CA MET A 195 -12.33 8.10 13.09
C MET A 195 -12.26 7.35 11.76
N ARG A 196 -11.24 7.65 10.95
CA ARG A 196 -11.01 7.00 9.66
C ARG A 196 -9.57 6.55 9.54
N VAL A 197 -9.34 5.49 8.78
CA VAL A 197 -7.99 5.03 8.43
C VAL A 197 -7.70 5.44 6.99
N ALA A 198 -6.53 6.05 6.78
CA ALA A 198 -5.97 6.26 5.45
C ALA A 198 -4.75 5.36 5.26
N TYR A 199 -4.58 4.87 4.04
CA TYR A 199 -3.41 4.10 3.63
C TYR A 199 -2.54 4.97 2.72
N GLU A 200 -1.23 4.88 2.86
CA GLU A 200 -0.26 5.59 2.03
C GLU A 200 1.12 4.93 2.11
N VAL A 201 1.98 5.18 1.12
CA VAL A 201 3.37 4.74 1.15
C VAL A 201 4.23 5.82 1.82
N SER A 202 4.78 5.51 2.98
CA SER A 202 5.79 6.36 3.62
C SER A 202 7.13 6.18 2.92
N VAL A 203 7.57 7.19 2.20
CA VAL A 203 8.82 7.19 1.45
C VAL A 203 10.02 7.15 2.40
N VAL A 204 10.93 6.23 2.16
CA VAL A 204 12.22 6.09 2.85
C VAL A 204 13.35 6.60 1.97
N LYS A 205 13.36 6.19 0.70
CA LYS A 205 14.37 6.56 -0.28
C LYS A 205 13.69 6.99 -1.58
N ILE A 206 14.29 7.98 -2.22
CA ILE A 206 14.01 8.35 -3.61
C ILE A 206 15.27 8.01 -4.40
N GLU A 207 15.10 7.44 -5.58
CA GLU A 207 16.20 7.18 -6.49
C GLU A 207 16.28 8.36 -7.47
N ASP A 208 17.46 8.97 -7.53
CA ASP A 208 17.81 10.06 -8.46
C ASP A 208 18.25 9.48 -9.81
#